data_AF-A0A9W4MF01-F1
#
_entry.id   AF-A0A9W4MF01-F1
#
_cell.length_a   1.000
_cell.length_b   1.000
_cell.length_c   1.000
_cell.angle_alpha   90.00
_cell.angle_beta   90.00
_cell.angle_gamma   90.00
#
_symmetry.space_group_name_H-M   'P 1'
#
loop_
_entity.id
_entity.type
_entity.pdbx_description
1 polymer ?
#
loop_
_entity_poly.entity_id
_entity_poly.type
_entity_poly.pdbx_seq_one_letter_code
_entity_poly.pdbx_strand_id
1 'polypeptide(L)'
;MASSQMQRNGAGQANVAARVASKVKDALRSDKAFEAGSLALSARIAGAAAAAVVDLPIEARRELGKRQGELARGIRRLVKAFSDDPSAGKIELDLPRDVAPSKGEGLGEVISREEGERSLSDIAVARRLEEWAGPVAGATELSRDYGVPRSTLNHWHHAGEVVALLKGTRNHVYPIEQFVDGRPARGLAAISALAGNSRIAWFWLSRPNAALSGRKPIDVLKQDRVDEVLDVARAYFDAQ
;
A
#
# COMPACT_ATOMS: atom_id res chain seq x y z
N MET A 1 -7.02 15.55 17.11
CA MET A 1 -6.99 14.84 18.42
C MET A 1 -6.17 13.54 18.37
N ALA A 2 -6.26 12.72 17.31
CA ALA A 2 -5.51 11.45 17.18
C ALA A 2 -3.97 11.61 17.12
N SER A 3 -3.47 12.70 16.55
CA SER A 3 -2.02 12.96 16.37
C SER A 3 -1.27 13.12 17.69
N SER A 4 -1.93 13.64 18.74
CA SER A 4 -1.31 13.86 20.05
C SER A 4 -1.23 12.57 20.89
N GLN A 5 -2.19 11.66 20.72
CA GLN A 5 -2.16 10.34 21.37
C GLN A 5 -1.08 9.42 20.78
N MET A 6 -0.88 9.46 19.46
CA MET A 6 0.17 8.69 18.79
C MET A 6 1.57 9.17 19.19
N GLN A 7 1.76 10.49 19.35
CA GLN A 7 3.01 11.08 19.83
C GLN A 7 3.30 10.78 21.31
N ARG A 8 2.28 10.79 22.18
CA ARG A 8 2.43 10.44 23.60
C ARG A 8 2.77 8.96 23.81
N ASN A 9 2.18 8.06 23.02
CA ASN A 9 2.50 6.64 23.08
C ASN A 9 3.95 6.36 22.61
N GLY A 10 4.38 6.98 21.51
CA GLY A 10 5.76 6.85 21.03
C GLY A 10 6.82 7.37 22.01
N ALA A 11 6.54 8.46 22.73
CA ALA A 11 7.44 9.01 23.75
C ALA A 11 7.55 8.11 24.99
N GLY A 12 6.44 7.49 25.41
CA GLY A 12 6.44 6.50 26.51
C GLY A 12 7.20 5.23 26.15
N GLN A 13 7.03 4.72 24.92
CA GLN A 13 7.72 3.54 24.38
C GLN A 13 9.23 3.76 24.30
N ALA A 14 9.67 4.91 23.76
CA ALA A 14 11.08 5.26 23.67
C ALA A 14 11.74 5.35 25.06
N ASN A 15 11.02 5.84 26.06
CA ASN A 15 11.50 5.92 27.44
C ASN A 15 11.66 4.53 28.08
N VAL A 16 10.70 3.62 27.90
CA VAL A 16 10.81 2.23 28.37
C VAL A 16 11.97 1.51 27.67
N ALA A 17 12.08 1.64 26.34
CA ALA A 17 13.15 1.00 25.57
C ALA A 17 14.54 1.46 26.03
N ALA A 18 14.75 2.77 26.19
CA ALA A 18 16.04 3.32 26.63
C ALA A 18 16.40 2.89 28.06
N ARG A 19 15.43 2.89 28.99
CA ARG A 19 15.66 2.47 30.38
C ARG A 19 16.03 1.00 30.49
N VAL A 20 15.33 0.14 29.77
CA VAL A 20 15.61 -1.30 29.77
C VAL A 20 16.94 -1.60 29.09
N ALA A 21 17.22 -0.95 27.95
CA ALA A 21 18.51 -1.10 27.26
C ALA A 21 19.68 -0.69 28.18
N SER A 22 19.57 0.43 28.90
CA SER A 22 20.62 0.85 29.85
C SER A 22 20.85 -0.20 30.93
N LYS A 23 19.78 -0.70 31.56
CA LYS A 23 19.91 -1.71 32.64
C LYS A 23 20.52 -3.01 32.14
N VAL A 24 20.11 -3.47 30.96
CA VAL A 24 20.64 -4.70 30.35
C VAL A 24 22.10 -4.52 29.95
N LYS A 25 22.48 -3.35 29.42
CA LYS A 25 23.87 -3.02 29.12
C LYS A 25 24.75 -3.07 30.37
N ASP A 26 24.28 -2.51 31.48
CA ASP A 26 25.03 -2.53 32.75
C ASP A 26 25.14 -3.95 33.33
N ALA A 27 24.07 -4.75 33.25
CA ALA A 27 24.05 -6.13 33.75
C ALA A 27 24.96 -7.07 32.94
N LEU A 28 25.08 -6.85 31.62
CA LEU A 28 25.88 -7.67 30.71
C LEU A 28 27.33 -7.18 30.56
N ARG A 29 27.70 -6.05 31.17
CA ARG A 29 29.03 -5.41 31.01
C ARG A 29 30.19 -6.32 31.44
N SER A 30 29.99 -7.18 32.44
CA SER A 30 31.03 -8.07 32.98
C SER A 30 31.04 -9.47 32.37
N ASP A 31 30.16 -9.74 31.40
CA ASP A 31 30.06 -11.06 30.77
C ASP A 31 30.94 -11.11 29.52
N LYS A 32 31.96 -11.97 29.56
CA LYS A 32 32.94 -12.17 28.47
C LYS A 32 32.29 -12.59 27.16
N ALA A 33 31.10 -13.19 27.18
CA ALA A 33 30.36 -13.57 25.98
C ALA A 33 29.91 -12.37 25.12
N PHE A 34 29.92 -11.15 25.68
CA PHE A 34 29.41 -9.94 25.02
C PHE A 34 30.48 -8.89 24.69
N GLU A 35 31.76 -9.19 24.88
CA GLU A 35 32.87 -8.25 24.65
C GLU A 35 33.08 -7.86 23.18
N ALA A 36 32.66 -8.70 22.22
CA ALA A 36 32.85 -8.48 20.77
C ALA A 36 31.75 -7.61 20.11
N GLY A 37 31.36 -6.50 20.73
CA GLY A 37 30.41 -5.53 20.15
C GLY A 37 28.93 -5.94 20.17
N SER A 38 28.62 -7.15 20.67
CA SER A 38 27.24 -7.63 20.80
C SER A 38 26.50 -7.00 21.99
N LEU A 39 27.21 -6.44 22.98
CA LEU A 39 26.61 -5.83 24.17
C LEU A 39 25.59 -4.72 23.84
N ALA A 40 25.95 -3.78 22.95
CA ALA A 40 25.07 -2.69 22.56
C ALA A 40 23.85 -3.18 21.76
N LEU A 41 24.06 -4.21 20.93
CA LEU A 41 23.00 -4.83 20.13
C LEU A 41 21.99 -5.55 21.03
N SER A 42 22.46 -6.39 21.96
CA SER A 42 21.63 -7.12 22.91
C SER A 42 20.83 -6.19 23.82
N ALA A 43 21.47 -5.11 24.31
CA ALA A 43 20.79 -4.08 25.09
C ALA A 43 19.66 -3.42 24.30
N ARG A 44 19.91 -3.06 23.03
CA ARG A 44 18.90 -2.42 22.17
C ARG A 44 17.73 -3.35 21.84
N ILE A 45 18.01 -4.62 21.54
CA ILE A 45 16.97 -5.65 21.28
C ILE A 45 16.11 -5.83 22.54
N ALA A 46 16.72 -5.98 23.72
CA ALA A 46 15.99 -6.13 24.97
C ALA A 46 15.10 -4.91 25.28
N GLY A 47 15.60 -3.70 25.02
CA GLY A 47 14.82 -2.46 25.15
C GLY A 47 13.61 -2.42 24.22
N ALA A 48 13.81 -2.72 22.94
CA ALA A 48 12.74 -2.74 21.95
C ALA A 48 11.66 -3.79 22.28
N ALA A 49 12.08 -5.00 22.68
CA ALA A 49 11.17 -6.06 23.09
C ALA A 49 10.34 -5.65 24.32
N ALA A 50 10.96 -5.01 25.31
CA ALA A 50 10.24 -4.55 26.50
C ALA A 50 9.21 -3.45 26.20
N ALA A 51 9.54 -2.51 25.30
CA ALA A 51 8.59 -1.49 24.87
C ALA A 51 7.38 -2.13 24.17
N ALA A 52 7.61 -3.08 23.25
CA ALA A 52 6.55 -3.80 22.56
C ALA A 52 5.63 -4.57 23.51
N VAL A 53 6.17 -5.21 24.56
CA VAL A 53 5.36 -5.92 25.56
C VAL A 53 4.50 -4.95 26.39
N VAL A 54 4.99 -3.74 26.65
CA VAL A 54 4.24 -2.70 27.40
C VAL A 54 3.08 -2.12 26.57
N ASP A 55 3.11 -2.19 25.25
CA ASP A 55 1.98 -1.74 24.43
C ASP A 55 0.84 -2.76 24.33
N LEU A 56 1.10 -4.02 24.68
CA LEU A 56 0.08 -5.06 24.60
C LEU A 56 -0.99 -4.87 25.69
N PRO A 57 -2.27 -5.19 25.38
CA PRO A 57 -3.32 -5.36 26.38
C PRO A 57 -2.93 -6.38 27.46
N ILE A 58 -3.44 -6.21 28.68
CA ILE A 58 -3.09 -7.06 29.83
C ILE A 58 -3.39 -8.54 29.55
N GLU A 59 -4.48 -8.81 28.84
CA GLU A 59 -4.92 -10.14 28.43
C GLU A 59 -3.89 -10.76 27.48
N ALA A 60 -3.39 -9.99 26.52
CA ALA A 60 -2.36 -10.42 25.58
C ALA A 60 -1.01 -10.66 26.28
N ARG A 61 -0.65 -9.84 27.28
CA ARG A 61 0.56 -10.08 28.10
C ARG A 61 0.46 -11.37 28.91
N ARG A 62 -0.71 -11.67 29.48
CA ARG A 62 -0.96 -12.91 30.23
C ARG A 62 -0.84 -14.13 29.32
N GLU A 63 -1.41 -14.07 28.13
CA GLU A 63 -1.32 -15.17 27.17
C GLU A 63 0.12 -15.38 26.66
N LEU A 64 0.84 -14.28 26.41
CA LEU A 64 2.27 -14.34 26.09
C LEU A 64 3.08 -15.01 27.22
N GLY A 65 2.70 -14.76 28.48
CA GLY A 65 3.26 -15.42 29.66
C GLY A 65 3.03 -16.93 29.69
N LYS A 66 1.87 -17.42 29.23
CA LYS A 66 1.59 -18.86 29.16
C LYS A 66 2.40 -19.56 28.06
N ARG A 67 2.77 -18.84 27.00
CA ARG A 67 3.48 -19.36 25.82
C ARG A 67 4.97 -18.98 25.76
N GLN A 68 5.59 -18.71 26.91
CA GLN A 68 6.99 -18.26 27.00
C GLN A 68 8.00 -19.15 26.26
N GLY A 69 7.82 -20.47 26.28
CA GLY A 69 8.69 -21.40 25.56
C GLY A 69 8.60 -21.27 24.04
N GLU A 70 7.40 -21.01 23.50
CA GLU A 70 7.21 -20.74 22.07
C GLU A 70 7.78 -19.39 21.68
N LEU A 71 7.58 -18.37 22.51
CA LEU A 71 8.14 -17.03 22.32
C LEU A 71 9.68 -17.09 22.25
N ALA A 72 10.33 -17.78 23.18
CA ALA A 72 11.79 -17.93 23.18
C ALA A 72 12.31 -18.60 21.90
N ARG A 73 11.60 -19.63 21.41
CA ARG A 73 11.92 -20.28 20.12
C ARG A 73 11.71 -19.34 18.94
N GLY A 74 10.62 -18.58 18.94
CA GLY A 74 10.33 -17.57 17.93
C GLY A 74 11.40 -16.48 17.84
N ILE A 75 11.83 -15.95 18.98
CA ILE A 75 12.90 -14.94 19.04
C ILE A 75 14.21 -15.48 18.48
N ARG A 76 14.61 -16.72 18.82
CA ARG A 76 15.82 -17.35 18.26
C ARG A 76 15.76 -17.50 16.75
N ARG A 77 14.61 -17.93 16.20
CA ARG A 77 14.40 -18.03 14.75
C ARG A 77 14.52 -16.67 14.06
N LEU A 78 13.91 -15.64 14.66
CA LEU A 78 13.95 -14.29 14.13
C LEU A 78 15.38 -13.72 14.13
N VAL A 79 16.11 -13.85 15.24
CA VAL A 79 17.52 -13.41 15.31
C VAL A 79 18.38 -14.11 14.27
N LYS A 80 18.16 -15.40 14.02
CA LYS A 80 18.87 -16.16 12.97
C LYS A 80 18.53 -15.65 11.56
N ALA A 81 17.26 -15.43 11.26
CA ALA A 81 16.83 -14.93 9.97
C ALA A 81 17.40 -13.53 9.64
N PHE A 82 17.59 -12.68 10.64
CA PHE A 82 18.23 -11.36 10.48
C PHE A 82 19.76 -11.38 10.57
N SER A 83 20.37 -12.51 10.95
CA SER A 83 21.84 -12.68 10.95
C SER A 83 22.38 -13.29 9.66
N ASP A 84 21.52 -13.94 8.88
CA ASP A 84 21.86 -14.46 7.56
C ASP A 84 21.86 -13.32 6.51
N ASP A 85 22.59 -13.48 5.41
CA ASP A 85 22.73 -12.48 4.33
C ASP A 85 21.35 -11.92 3.91
N PRO A 86 21.16 -10.59 3.77
CA PRO A 86 19.88 -9.98 3.41
C PRO A 86 19.29 -10.43 2.05
N SER A 87 20.06 -11.17 1.23
CA SER A 87 19.55 -11.89 0.06
C SER A 87 18.81 -13.21 0.38
N ALA A 88 18.91 -13.70 1.62
CA ALA A 88 18.32 -14.96 2.08
C ALA A 88 16.88 -14.79 2.56
N GLY A 89 15.99 -14.49 1.61
CA GLY A 89 14.63 -15.01 1.65
C GLY A 89 13.65 -14.35 2.62
N LYS A 90 12.39 -14.33 2.19
CA LYS A 90 11.22 -13.88 2.95
C LYS A 90 11.16 -14.61 4.30
N ILE A 91 10.66 -13.93 5.33
CA ILE A 91 10.35 -14.54 6.62
C ILE A 91 9.41 -15.72 6.39
N GLU A 92 9.88 -16.94 6.63
CA GLU A 92 9.03 -18.13 6.65
C GLU A 92 8.07 -18.04 7.84
N LEU A 93 6.81 -17.74 7.54
CA LEU A 93 5.72 -17.90 8.48
C LEU A 93 5.40 -19.40 8.55
N ASP A 94 5.50 -19.96 9.75
CA ASP A 94 5.11 -21.34 10.07
C ASP A 94 3.57 -21.45 9.97
N LEU A 95 3.07 -21.50 8.74
CA LEU A 95 1.66 -21.69 8.43
C LEU A 95 1.28 -23.14 8.77
N PRO A 96 0.11 -23.38 9.38
CA PRO A 96 -0.38 -24.73 9.58
C PRO A 96 -0.31 -25.52 8.26
N ARG A 97 0.28 -26.73 8.29
CA ARG A 97 0.41 -27.59 7.10
C ARG A 97 -0.94 -27.94 6.48
N ASP A 98 -1.97 -27.99 7.33
CA ASP A 98 -3.35 -28.23 6.96
C ASP A 98 -4.14 -26.93 7.11
N VAL A 99 -4.13 -26.11 6.06
CA VAL A 99 -5.12 -25.05 5.91
C VAL A 99 -6.24 -25.63 5.06
N ALA A 100 -7.44 -25.77 5.62
CA ALA A 100 -8.60 -26.10 4.80
C ALA A 100 -8.75 -24.99 3.74
N PRO A 101 -8.61 -25.29 2.44
CA PRO A 101 -8.77 -24.27 1.42
C PRO A 101 -10.21 -23.79 1.48
N SER A 102 -10.42 -22.58 2.00
CA SER A 102 -11.72 -21.92 1.91
C SER A 102 -11.94 -21.59 0.43
N LYS A 103 -12.86 -22.30 -0.22
CA LYS A 103 -13.27 -21.99 -1.60
C LYS A 103 -14.11 -20.71 -1.70
N GLY A 104 -14.40 -20.05 -0.58
CA GLY A 104 -15.44 -19.03 -0.51
C GLY A 104 -16.80 -19.60 -0.95
N GLU A 105 -17.82 -18.77 -1.03
CA GLU A 105 -19.10 -19.14 -1.66
C GLU A 105 -18.98 -19.23 -3.20
N GLY A 106 -17.83 -18.87 -3.76
CA GLY A 106 -17.64 -18.68 -5.20
C GLY A 106 -18.28 -17.38 -5.68
N LEU A 107 -18.34 -17.19 -7.01
CA LEU A 107 -18.99 -16.04 -7.65
C LEU A 107 -20.50 -16.26 -7.84
N GLY A 108 -21.05 -17.36 -7.32
CA GLY A 108 -22.42 -17.79 -7.57
C GLY A 108 -22.63 -18.39 -8.97
N GLU A 109 -23.90 -18.54 -9.33
CA GLU A 109 -24.31 -18.99 -10.66
C GLU A 109 -24.12 -17.87 -11.70
N VAL A 110 -23.65 -18.23 -12.89
CA VAL A 110 -23.50 -17.28 -14.00
C VAL A 110 -24.89 -16.94 -14.52
N ILE A 111 -25.34 -15.72 -14.27
CA ILE A 111 -26.63 -15.19 -14.76
C ILE A 111 -26.52 -14.70 -16.21
N SER A 112 -27.67 -14.56 -16.87
CA SER A 112 -27.73 -13.98 -18.23
C SER A 112 -27.25 -12.52 -18.23
N ARG A 113 -26.82 -12.02 -19.40
CA ARG A 113 -26.41 -10.61 -19.56
C ARG A 113 -27.56 -9.67 -19.19
N GLU A 114 -28.77 -9.98 -19.62
CA GLU A 114 -29.95 -9.16 -19.40
C GLU A 114 -30.34 -9.11 -17.91
N GLU A 115 -30.25 -10.24 -17.20
CA GLU A 115 -30.47 -10.28 -15.75
C GLU A 115 -29.35 -9.58 -14.99
N GLY A 116 -28.11 -9.71 -15.44
CA GLY A 116 -26.97 -8.99 -14.88
C GLY A 116 -27.13 -7.48 -15.03
N GLU A 117 -27.49 -7.00 -16.22
CA GLU A 117 -27.73 -5.57 -16.47
C GLU A 117 -28.90 -5.02 -15.65
N ARG A 118 -29.98 -5.80 -15.50
CA ARG A 118 -31.11 -5.43 -14.63
C ARG A 118 -30.68 -5.34 -13.16
N SER A 119 -30.03 -6.38 -12.65
CA SER A 119 -29.56 -6.43 -11.26
C SER A 119 -28.55 -5.32 -10.96
N LEU A 120 -27.64 -5.04 -11.90
CA LEU A 120 -26.70 -3.91 -11.81
C LEU A 120 -27.44 -2.59 -11.79
N SER A 121 -28.48 -2.42 -12.60
CA SER A 121 -29.28 -1.19 -12.63
C SER A 121 -30.02 -0.95 -11.31
N ASP A 122 -30.53 -2.01 -10.68
CA ASP A 122 -31.24 -1.94 -9.40
C ASP A 122 -30.33 -1.53 -8.23
N ILE A 123 -29.05 -1.91 -8.27
CA ILE A 123 -28.07 -1.57 -7.22
C ILE A 123 -27.19 -0.35 -7.56
N ALA A 124 -27.16 0.09 -8.82
CA ALA A 124 -26.31 1.18 -9.27
C ALA A 124 -26.80 2.52 -8.72
N VAL A 125 -25.92 3.19 -7.97
CA VAL A 125 -26.18 4.55 -7.48
C VAL A 125 -25.54 5.54 -8.45
N ALA A 126 -26.35 6.45 -9.01
CA ALA A 126 -25.85 7.56 -9.79
C ALA A 126 -24.93 8.44 -8.93
N ARG A 127 -23.66 8.55 -9.32
CA ARG A 127 -22.66 9.39 -8.66
C ARG A 127 -22.12 10.44 -9.62
N ARG A 128 -21.75 11.59 -9.07
CA ARG A 128 -21.05 12.62 -9.86
C ARG A 128 -19.70 12.10 -10.29
N LEU A 129 -19.23 12.57 -11.46
CA LEU A 129 -17.95 12.17 -12.00
C LEU A 129 -16.81 12.48 -11.01
N GLU A 130 -16.85 13.68 -10.42
CA GLU A 130 -15.82 14.19 -9.53
C GLU A 130 -15.72 13.42 -8.20
N GLU A 131 -16.78 12.74 -7.76
CA GLU A 131 -16.80 11.99 -6.50
C GLU A 131 -15.88 10.76 -6.53
N TRP A 132 -15.70 10.15 -7.69
CA TRP A 132 -14.83 8.99 -7.85
C TRP A 132 -13.56 9.30 -8.64
N ALA A 133 -13.62 10.26 -9.57
CA ALA A 133 -12.48 10.64 -10.39
C ALA A 133 -11.55 11.64 -9.69
N GLY A 134 -11.99 12.26 -8.60
CA GLY A 134 -11.28 13.38 -7.98
C GLY A 134 -11.47 14.69 -8.74
N PRO A 135 -10.66 15.73 -8.44
CA PRO A 135 -10.71 17.00 -9.14
C PRO A 135 -10.45 16.82 -10.64
N VAL A 136 -11.33 17.37 -11.47
CA VAL A 136 -11.22 17.33 -12.94
C VAL A 136 -11.24 18.74 -13.49
N ALA A 137 -10.50 18.97 -14.57
CA ALA A 137 -10.45 20.24 -15.27
C ALA A 137 -10.82 20.07 -16.75
N GLY A 138 -11.49 21.08 -17.31
CA GLY A 138 -11.69 21.17 -18.76
C GLY A 138 -10.45 21.73 -19.46
N ALA A 139 -10.40 21.63 -20.80
CA ALA A 139 -9.27 22.15 -21.59
C ALA A 139 -9.01 23.66 -21.38
N THR A 140 -10.08 24.45 -21.20
CA THR A 140 -9.97 25.89 -20.91
C THR A 140 -9.31 26.15 -19.55
N GLU A 141 -9.68 25.38 -18.55
CA GLU A 141 -9.18 25.49 -17.18
C GLU A 141 -7.73 25.03 -17.09
N LEU A 142 -7.40 23.88 -17.69
CA LEU A 142 -6.01 23.40 -17.81
C LEU A 142 -5.08 24.41 -18.50
N SER A 143 -5.56 25.10 -19.53
CA SER A 143 -4.77 26.12 -20.22
C SER A 143 -4.56 27.36 -19.38
N ARG A 144 -5.58 27.80 -18.62
CA ARG A 144 -5.51 29.04 -17.83
C ARG A 144 -4.74 28.83 -16.52
N ASP A 145 -5.03 27.75 -15.82
CA ASP A 145 -4.63 27.57 -14.42
C ASP A 145 -3.37 26.68 -14.29
N TYR A 146 -3.11 25.82 -15.28
CA TYR A 146 -1.99 24.88 -15.28
C TYR A 146 -1.01 25.07 -16.46
N GLY A 147 -1.25 26.09 -17.30
CA GLY A 147 -0.38 26.41 -18.43
C GLY A 147 -0.29 25.34 -19.51
N VAL A 148 -1.25 24.41 -19.59
CA VAL A 148 -1.27 23.34 -20.59
C VAL A 148 -1.96 23.82 -21.88
N PRO A 149 -1.24 24.04 -22.99
CA PRO A 149 -1.87 24.53 -24.21
C PRO A 149 -2.90 23.55 -24.75
N ARG A 150 -4.03 24.05 -25.26
CA ARG A 150 -5.10 23.20 -25.81
C ARG A 150 -4.62 22.28 -26.94
N SER A 151 -3.70 22.76 -27.79
CA SER A 151 -3.10 21.97 -28.87
C SER A 151 -2.27 20.81 -28.32
N THR A 152 -1.47 21.05 -27.28
CA THR A 152 -0.68 20.04 -26.58
C THR A 152 -1.58 19.01 -25.90
N LEU A 153 -2.61 19.46 -25.18
CA LEU A 153 -3.58 18.56 -24.56
C LEU A 153 -4.30 17.69 -25.60
N ASN A 154 -4.67 18.28 -26.73
CA ASN A 154 -5.29 17.54 -27.83
C ASN A 154 -4.34 16.49 -28.42
N HIS A 155 -3.05 16.81 -28.57
CA HIS A 155 -2.05 15.83 -28.99
C HIS A 155 -1.97 14.67 -28.00
N TRP A 156 -1.78 14.96 -26.70
CA TRP A 156 -1.71 13.94 -25.66
C TRP A 156 -2.96 13.07 -25.61
N HIS A 157 -4.13 13.65 -25.81
CA HIS A 157 -5.38 12.91 -25.87
C HIS A 157 -5.39 11.89 -27.02
N HIS A 158 -5.01 12.31 -28.23
CA HIS A 158 -4.97 11.40 -29.38
C HIS A 158 -3.86 10.35 -29.26
N ALA A 159 -2.77 10.66 -28.56
CA ALA A 159 -1.70 9.71 -28.26
C ALA A 159 -2.01 8.77 -27.08
N GLY A 160 -3.15 8.96 -26.39
CA GLY A 160 -3.50 8.21 -25.18
C GLY A 160 -2.66 8.57 -23.95
N GLU A 161 -1.81 9.60 -24.04
CA GLU A 161 -0.92 10.04 -22.96
C GLU A 161 -1.67 10.75 -21.82
N VAL A 162 -2.93 11.09 -22.02
CA VAL A 162 -3.82 11.64 -20.99
C VAL A 162 -5.13 10.87 -20.97
N VAL A 163 -5.64 10.60 -19.78
CA VAL A 163 -6.95 10.01 -19.56
C VAL A 163 -8.00 11.10 -19.58
N ALA A 164 -8.86 11.07 -20.60
CA ALA A 164 -10.01 11.95 -20.75
C ALA A 164 -11.30 11.22 -20.36
N LEU A 165 -12.08 11.85 -19.48
CA LEU A 165 -13.38 11.35 -19.04
C LEU A 165 -14.48 12.17 -19.68
N LEU A 166 -15.50 11.49 -20.20
CA LEU A 166 -16.70 12.16 -20.69
C LEU A 166 -17.53 12.72 -19.53
N LYS A 167 -17.82 14.02 -19.61
CA LYS A 167 -18.76 14.75 -18.77
C LYS A 167 -19.97 15.14 -19.62
N GLY A 168 -21.09 14.46 -19.40
CA GLY A 168 -22.25 14.55 -20.28
C GLY A 168 -22.01 13.79 -21.59
N THR A 169 -22.47 14.35 -22.71
CA THR A 169 -22.50 13.63 -24.01
C THR A 169 -21.29 13.88 -24.90
N ARG A 170 -20.59 15.02 -24.75
CA ARG A 170 -19.51 15.42 -25.68
C ARG A 170 -18.29 16.07 -25.04
N ASN A 171 -18.39 16.55 -23.81
CA ASN A 171 -17.32 17.31 -23.21
C ASN A 171 -16.35 16.38 -22.49
N HIS A 172 -15.06 16.48 -22.83
CA HIS A 172 -14.00 15.80 -22.11
C HIS A 172 -13.53 16.67 -20.95
N VAL A 173 -13.38 16.03 -19.80
CA VAL A 173 -12.68 16.57 -18.64
C VAL A 173 -11.54 15.64 -18.26
N TYR A 174 -10.52 16.21 -17.66
CA TYR A 174 -9.27 15.54 -17.40
C TYR A 174 -9.02 15.57 -15.90
N PRO A 175 -8.91 14.42 -15.24
CA PRO A 175 -8.49 14.37 -13.85
C PRO A 175 -7.17 15.12 -13.65
N ILE A 176 -7.15 16.07 -12.71
CA ILE A 176 -5.98 16.93 -12.45
C ILE A 176 -4.84 16.09 -11.86
N GLU A 177 -5.20 15.06 -11.07
CA GLU A 177 -4.23 14.16 -10.45
C GLU A 177 -3.30 13.45 -11.45
N GLN A 178 -3.58 13.45 -12.75
CA GLN A 178 -2.68 12.79 -13.70
C GLN A 178 -1.48 13.64 -14.15
N PHE A 179 -1.48 14.93 -13.82
CA PHE A 179 -0.43 15.86 -14.24
C PHE A 179 0.61 16.08 -13.14
N VAL A 180 1.86 16.24 -13.58
CA VAL A 180 3.01 16.72 -12.78
C VAL A 180 3.56 17.93 -13.53
N ASP A 181 3.55 19.11 -12.90
CA ASP A 181 4.06 20.35 -13.49
C ASP A 181 3.55 20.64 -14.92
N GLY A 182 2.26 20.38 -15.16
CA GLY A 182 1.62 20.59 -16.46
C GLY A 182 1.99 19.57 -17.55
N ARG A 183 2.54 18.41 -17.17
CA ARG A 183 2.81 17.26 -18.06
C ARG A 183 2.09 16.02 -17.54
N PRO A 184 1.52 15.18 -18.41
CA PRO A 184 0.92 13.92 -17.96
C PRO A 184 1.98 12.99 -17.39
N ALA A 185 1.61 12.20 -16.38
CA ALA A 185 2.48 11.15 -15.85
C ALA A 185 2.87 10.17 -16.95
N ARG A 186 4.14 9.76 -16.97
CA ARG A 186 4.66 8.83 -17.99
C ARG A 186 3.99 7.46 -17.85
N GLY A 187 3.84 6.76 -18.98
CA GLY A 187 3.22 5.43 -19.01
C GLY A 187 1.70 5.41 -19.13
N LEU A 188 1.01 6.56 -19.06
CA LEU A 188 -0.45 6.63 -19.21
C LEU A 188 -0.95 6.09 -20.56
N ALA A 189 -0.19 6.26 -21.65
CA ALA A 189 -0.54 5.70 -22.96
C ALA A 189 -0.60 4.17 -22.93
N ALA A 190 0.38 3.52 -22.33
CA ALA A 190 0.41 2.06 -22.22
C ALA A 190 -0.71 1.55 -21.29
N ILE A 191 -0.97 2.21 -20.17
CA ILE A 191 -2.09 1.86 -19.29
C ILE A 191 -3.44 2.03 -20.00
N SER A 192 -3.61 3.11 -20.74
CA SER A 192 -4.85 3.37 -21.50
C SER A 192 -5.06 2.32 -22.59
N ALA A 193 -3.99 1.88 -23.25
CA ALA A 193 -4.05 0.80 -24.23
C ALA A 193 -4.43 -0.55 -23.60
N LEU A 194 -3.84 -0.90 -22.45
CA LEU A 194 -4.16 -2.13 -21.71
C LEU A 194 -5.62 -2.15 -21.22
N ALA A 195 -6.10 -1.03 -20.67
CA ALA A 195 -7.45 -0.95 -20.12
C ALA A 195 -8.55 -0.88 -21.18
N GLY A 196 -8.26 -0.38 -22.39
CA GLY A 196 -9.21 -0.21 -23.50
C GLY A 196 -10.35 0.80 -23.26
N ASN A 197 -10.53 1.30 -22.04
CA ASN A 197 -11.58 2.24 -21.67
C ASN A 197 -11.07 3.28 -20.65
N SER A 198 -11.22 4.57 -20.95
CA SER A 198 -10.72 5.67 -20.12
C SER A 198 -11.28 5.68 -18.69
N ARG A 199 -12.53 5.25 -18.50
CA ARG A 199 -13.13 5.19 -17.15
C ARG A 199 -12.51 4.06 -16.34
N ILE A 200 -12.31 2.90 -16.95
CA ILE A 200 -11.66 1.74 -16.30
C ILE A 200 -10.21 2.09 -15.97
N ALA A 201 -9.47 2.67 -16.93
CA ALA A 201 -8.11 3.12 -16.74
C ALA A 201 -8.01 4.09 -15.56
N TRP A 202 -8.82 5.15 -15.53
CA TRP A 202 -8.78 6.13 -14.44
C TRP A 202 -9.20 5.53 -13.10
N PHE A 203 -10.24 4.69 -13.10
CA PHE A 203 -10.71 4.05 -11.88
C PHE A 203 -9.61 3.18 -11.26
N TRP A 204 -8.88 2.42 -12.07
CA TRP A 204 -7.74 1.64 -11.59
C TRP A 204 -6.59 2.53 -11.11
N LEU A 205 -6.24 3.58 -11.86
CA LEU A 205 -5.16 4.51 -11.54
C LEU A 205 -5.36 5.30 -10.24
N SER A 206 -6.61 5.67 -9.95
CA SER A 206 -6.97 6.55 -8.82
C SER A 206 -7.24 5.82 -7.51
N ARG A 207 -7.19 4.48 -7.50
CA ARG A 207 -7.50 3.64 -6.33
C ARG A 207 -6.25 3.01 -5.72
N PRO A 208 -6.20 2.83 -4.39
CA PRO A 208 -5.17 2.02 -3.75
C PRO A 208 -5.07 0.64 -4.38
N ASN A 209 -3.86 0.22 -4.74
CA ASN A 209 -3.60 -1.09 -5.32
C ASN A 209 -2.74 -1.93 -4.36
N ALA A 210 -3.23 -3.12 -3.98
CA ALA A 210 -2.55 -4.01 -3.05
C ALA A 210 -1.16 -4.47 -3.55
N ALA A 211 -1.02 -4.72 -4.86
CA ALA A 211 0.26 -5.09 -5.46
C ALA A 211 1.29 -3.95 -5.42
N LEU A 212 0.83 -2.69 -5.30
CA LEU A 212 1.68 -1.50 -5.15
C LEU A 212 1.82 -1.06 -3.69
N SER A 213 1.67 -1.98 -2.73
CA SER A 213 1.72 -1.72 -1.29
C SER A 213 0.66 -0.73 -0.81
N GLY A 214 -0.54 -0.77 -1.40
CA GLY A 214 -1.66 0.11 -1.07
C GLY A 214 -1.53 1.53 -1.64
N ARG A 215 -0.50 1.82 -2.44
CA ARG A 215 -0.38 3.10 -3.15
C ARG A 215 -1.30 3.14 -4.36
N LYS A 216 -1.74 4.33 -4.74
CA LYS A 216 -2.45 4.52 -6.01
C LYS A 216 -1.45 4.35 -7.17
N PRO A 217 -1.78 3.63 -8.24
CA PRO A 217 -0.91 3.52 -9.40
C PRO A 217 -0.50 4.89 -9.99
N ILE A 218 -1.39 5.89 -9.98
CA ILE A 218 -1.05 7.22 -10.48
C ILE A 218 0.07 7.89 -9.67
N ASP A 219 0.10 7.71 -8.34
CA ASP A 219 1.14 8.27 -7.49
C ASP A 219 2.49 7.60 -7.70
N VAL A 220 2.49 6.31 -8.08
CA VAL A 220 3.69 5.56 -8.43
C VAL A 220 4.22 5.99 -9.81
N LEU A 221 3.33 6.23 -10.79
CA LEU A 221 3.71 6.77 -12.11
C LEU A 221 4.36 8.16 -11.98
N LYS A 222 3.87 9.01 -11.08
CA LYS A 222 4.48 10.32 -10.80
C LYS A 222 5.88 10.26 -10.21
N GLN A 223 6.27 9.11 -9.66
CA GLN A 223 7.61 8.85 -9.14
C GLN A 223 8.55 8.28 -10.22
N ASP A 224 8.15 8.35 -11.49
CA ASP A 224 8.84 7.76 -12.65
C ASP A 224 9.04 6.24 -12.56
N ARG A 225 8.31 5.55 -11.68
CA ARG A 225 8.34 4.09 -11.50
C ARG A 225 7.37 3.41 -12.48
N VAL A 226 7.58 3.66 -13.78
CA VAL A 226 6.65 3.24 -14.84
C VAL A 226 6.59 1.72 -14.96
N ASP A 227 7.75 1.04 -14.99
CA ASP A 227 7.81 -0.41 -15.23
C ASP A 227 7.05 -1.22 -14.17
N GLU A 228 7.18 -0.85 -12.90
CA GLU A 228 6.44 -1.48 -11.79
C GLU A 228 4.92 -1.38 -11.98
N VAL A 229 4.43 -0.22 -12.41
CA VAL A 229 3.00 -0.03 -12.64
C VAL A 229 2.53 -0.80 -13.87
N LEU A 230 3.34 -0.85 -14.93
CA LEU A 230 3.02 -1.61 -16.14
C LEU A 230 2.99 -3.11 -15.89
N ASP A 231 3.91 -3.65 -15.08
CA ASP A 231 3.89 -5.07 -14.69
C ASP A 231 2.60 -5.43 -13.96
N VAL A 232 2.20 -4.61 -12.99
CA VAL A 232 0.95 -4.81 -12.25
C VAL A 232 -0.27 -4.63 -13.16
N ALA A 233 -0.23 -3.66 -14.08
CA ALA A 233 -1.34 -3.42 -15.01
C ALA A 233 -1.54 -4.59 -15.97
N ARG A 234 -0.47 -5.13 -16.56
CA ARG A 234 -0.53 -6.32 -17.42
C ARG A 234 -1.14 -7.50 -16.67
N ALA A 235 -0.64 -7.81 -15.47
CA ALA A 235 -1.19 -8.88 -14.65
C ALA A 235 -2.68 -8.68 -14.29
N TYR A 236 -3.14 -7.43 -14.19
CA TYR A 236 -4.52 -7.10 -13.87
C TYR A 236 -5.47 -7.18 -15.09
N PHE A 237 -5.04 -6.63 -16.24
CA PHE A 237 -5.89 -6.52 -17.43
C PHE A 237 -5.81 -7.74 -18.36
N ASP A 238 -4.68 -8.48 -18.39
CA ASP A 238 -4.54 -9.70 -19.20
C ASP A 238 -5.27 -10.90 -18.58
N ALA A 239 -5.61 -10.84 -17.29
CA ALA A 239 -6.28 -11.90 -16.56
C ALA A 239 -7.82 -11.86 -16.66
N GLN A 240 -8.39 -11.00 -17.53
CA GLN A 240 -9.84 -10.80 -17.69
C GLN A 240 -10.38 -11.37 -19.00
#